data_AF-A0AAN6DDF6-F1
#
_entry.id   AF-A0AAN6DDF6-F1
#
_cell.length_a   1.000
_cell.length_b   1.000
_cell.length_c   1.000
_cell.angle_alpha   90.00
_cell.angle_beta   90.00
_cell.angle_gamma   90.00
#
_symmetry.space_group_name_H-M   'P 1'
#
loop_
_entity.id
_entity.type
_entity.pdbx_description
1 polymer ?
#
loop_
_entity_poly.entity_id
_entity_poly.type
_entity_poly.pdbx_seq_one_letter_code
_entity_poly.pdbx_strand_id
1 'polypeptide(L)'
;MKNRSDEKKGLTKSVLQDPDALEKRRKRFLKDQDQIRRTKNAEFGLISRGEDLRLQQSQSARKDLFAKIQSNIKSKAKPDLVLMDFRKLRESLLSQPHTEFAKDVFVSSIRYSASIGHHQSYVPSILHLIEAEKKHQFMSSSQREQVLLILALHKSHHNGEFEPVFELLLQNFDISPNFENPASCDAEAAFFATYALMIKDFYLWTRQYNSLSENSCYKSVMGLRLKAFRQTEIDTLHRSYFTLNKRVLLELVNTSWEELCKDHNIPWTLENDTVTIRRRK
;
A
#
# COMPACT_ATOMS: atom_id res chain seq x y z
N MET A 1 64.46 -11.50 -34.36
CA MET A 1 63.76 -10.25 -34.76
C MET A 1 62.77 -9.87 -33.67
N LYS A 2 62.99 -8.67 -33.07
CA LYS A 2 62.07 -7.77 -32.33
C LYS A 2 61.26 -8.26 -31.12
N ASN A 3 61.77 -7.85 -29.95
CA ASN A 3 61.14 -7.35 -28.71
C ASN A 3 59.62 -7.14 -28.67
N ARG A 4 59.02 -7.50 -27.52
CA ARG A 4 57.99 -6.69 -26.82
C ARG A 4 58.01 -6.99 -25.32
N SER A 5 58.71 -6.12 -24.59
CA SER A 5 58.63 -5.95 -23.13
C SER A 5 57.58 -4.89 -22.78
N ASP A 6 56.83 -5.17 -21.71
CA ASP A 6 56.23 -4.27 -20.72
C ASP A 6 55.58 -2.94 -21.12
N GLU A 7 54.31 -2.76 -20.70
CA GLU A 7 53.84 -1.48 -20.17
C GLU A 7 52.66 -1.68 -19.20
N LYS A 8 52.99 -1.96 -17.92
CA LYS A 8 52.07 -1.75 -16.80
C LYS A 8 51.87 -0.24 -16.64
N LYS A 9 50.68 0.26 -16.96
CA LYS A 9 50.28 1.66 -16.71
C LYS A 9 50.36 1.97 -15.22
N GLY A 10 51.46 2.62 -14.84
CA GLY A 10 51.69 3.16 -13.51
C GLY A 10 50.68 4.28 -13.22
N LEU A 11 50.05 4.16 -12.05
CA LEU A 11 49.34 5.25 -11.39
C LEU A 11 50.38 6.34 -11.08
N THR A 12 50.40 7.42 -11.87
CA THR A 12 51.39 8.50 -11.74
C THR A 12 51.24 9.21 -10.40
N LYS A 13 52.30 9.12 -9.57
CA LYS A 13 52.52 9.85 -8.31
C LYS A 13 52.44 11.39 -8.41
N SER A 14 52.25 11.97 -9.60
CA SER A 14 52.29 13.43 -9.84
C SER A 14 51.01 14.18 -9.46
N VAL A 15 49.86 13.51 -9.36
CA VAL A 15 48.58 14.17 -9.02
C VAL A 15 48.48 14.53 -7.52
N LEU A 16 49.34 13.94 -6.68
CA LEU A 16 49.36 14.16 -5.22
C LEU A 16 50.30 15.30 -4.78
N GLN A 17 51.06 15.91 -5.71
CA GLN A 17 52.03 16.96 -5.39
C GLN A 17 51.68 18.34 -5.97
N ASP A 18 50.60 18.45 -6.75
CA ASP A 18 50.11 19.74 -7.24
C ASP A 18 49.25 20.43 -6.16
N PRO A 19 49.76 21.50 -5.51
CA PRO A 19 49.04 22.20 -4.45
C PRO A 19 47.71 22.78 -4.93
N ASP A 20 47.61 23.19 -6.20
CA ASP A 20 46.37 23.75 -6.77
C ASP A 20 45.31 22.67 -7.00
N ALA A 21 45.73 21.45 -7.37
CA ALA A 21 44.81 20.31 -7.48
C ALA A 21 44.28 19.87 -6.11
N LEU A 22 45.12 19.91 -5.08
CA LEU A 22 44.77 19.62 -3.69
C LEU A 22 43.81 20.69 -3.11
N GLU A 23 44.07 21.96 -3.38
CA GLU A 23 43.24 23.11 -3.00
C GLU A 23 41.85 23.02 -3.67
N LYS A 24 41.79 22.74 -4.98
CA LYS A 24 40.52 22.52 -5.70
C LYS A 24 39.73 21.34 -5.14
N ARG A 25 40.41 20.26 -4.76
CA ARG A 25 39.77 19.08 -4.17
C ARG A 25 39.22 19.38 -2.77
N ARG A 26 39.97 20.10 -1.92
CA ARG A 26 39.49 20.59 -0.61
C ARG A 26 38.27 21.49 -0.75
N LYS A 27 38.28 22.44 -1.70
CA LYS A 27 37.14 23.33 -1.97
C LYS A 27 35.90 22.57 -2.46
N ARG A 28 36.07 21.52 -3.26
CA ARG A 28 34.96 20.60 -3.64
C ARG A 28 34.40 19.87 -2.43
N PHE A 29 35.25 19.26 -1.61
CA PHE A 29 34.81 18.56 -0.39
C PHE A 29 34.11 19.47 0.63
N LEU A 30 34.58 20.71 0.80
CA LEU A 30 33.92 21.70 1.66
C LEU A 30 32.54 22.10 1.10
N LYS A 31 32.44 22.32 -0.21
CA LYS A 31 31.17 22.63 -0.87
C LYS A 31 30.17 21.48 -0.77
N ASP A 32 30.64 20.24 -0.94
CA ASP A 32 29.82 19.04 -0.77
C ASP A 32 29.36 18.88 0.69
N GLN A 33 30.25 19.12 1.67
CA GLN A 33 29.87 19.12 3.09
C GLN A 33 28.84 20.20 3.43
N ASP A 34 29.01 21.41 2.91
CA ASP A 34 28.05 22.51 3.11
C ASP A 34 26.71 22.20 2.43
N GLN A 35 26.73 21.58 1.25
CA GLN A 35 25.53 21.15 0.56
C GLN A 35 24.80 20.04 1.33
N ILE A 36 25.54 19.06 1.87
CA ILE A 36 25.01 17.98 2.72
C ILE A 36 24.44 18.55 4.03
N ARG A 37 25.11 19.52 4.65
CA ARG A 37 24.61 20.20 5.87
C ARG A 37 23.33 20.99 5.58
N ARG A 38 23.26 21.70 4.46
CA ARG A 38 22.07 22.44 4.04
C ARG A 38 20.90 21.52 3.71
N THR A 39 21.14 20.39 3.04
CA THR A 39 20.09 19.38 2.79
C THR A 39 19.62 18.70 4.06
N LYS A 40 20.53 18.34 4.99
CA LYS A 40 20.18 17.84 6.33
C LYS A 40 19.37 18.84 7.14
N ASN A 41 19.66 20.14 7.02
CA ASN A 41 18.88 21.17 7.71
C ASN A 41 17.50 21.39 7.05
N ALA A 42 17.35 21.11 5.76
CA ALA A 42 16.08 21.25 5.04
C ALA A 42 15.15 20.04 5.21
N GLU A 43 15.69 18.85 5.49
CA GLU A 43 14.92 17.64 5.72
C GLU A 43 14.71 17.39 7.22
N PHE A 44 13.49 17.01 7.61
CA PHE A 44 13.22 16.60 8.99
C PHE A 44 13.78 15.20 9.26
N GLY A 45 14.32 14.98 10.46
CA GLY A 45 14.75 13.65 10.94
C GLY A 45 13.62 12.87 11.63
N LEU A 46 13.92 11.62 12.03
CA LEU A 46 13.01 10.79 12.82
C LEU A 46 13.14 11.08 14.32
N ILE A 47 12.01 11.33 14.97
CA ILE A 47 11.94 11.61 16.41
C ILE A 47 12.26 10.36 17.21
N SER A 48 11.76 9.19 16.78
CA SER A 48 12.02 7.90 17.43
C SER A 48 13.51 7.52 17.51
N ARG A 49 14.36 8.15 16.69
CA ARG A 49 15.82 7.97 16.66
C ARG A 49 16.59 9.11 17.31
N GLY A 50 15.89 10.11 17.86
CA GLY A 50 16.49 11.33 18.40
C GLY A 50 17.17 12.20 17.34
N GLU A 51 16.86 12.02 16.05
CA GLU A 51 17.53 12.73 14.95
C GLU A 51 17.10 14.19 14.87
N ASP A 52 15.82 14.49 15.16
CA ASP A 52 15.25 15.83 15.01
C ASP A 52 13.99 16.01 15.86
N LEU A 53 13.96 17.05 16.70
CA LEU A 53 12.83 17.39 17.57
C LEU A 53 12.04 18.62 17.08
N ARG A 54 12.43 19.24 15.95
CA ARG A 54 11.81 20.48 15.44
C ARG A 54 10.31 20.33 15.21
N LEU A 55 9.88 19.16 14.72
CA LEU A 55 8.46 18.87 14.50
C LEU A 55 7.64 18.75 15.80
N GLN A 56 8.25 18.30 16.90
CA GLN A 56 7.55 18.28 18.19
C GLN A 56 7.38 19.68 18.77
N GLN A 57 8.38 20.54 18.56
CA GLN A 57 8.42 21.88 19.14
C GLN A 57 7.61 22.91 18.35
N SER A 58 7.49 22.75 17.03
CA SER A 58 6.83 23.73 16.15
C SER A 58 5.57 23.20 15.50
N GLN A 59 4.42 23.79 15.87
CA GLN A 59 3.16 23.53 15.16
C GLN A 59 3.18 24.03 13.71
N SER A 60 3.84 25.16 13.43
CA SER A 60 4.00 25.68 12.07
C SER A 60 4.73 24.67 11.18
N ALA A 61 5.86 24.13 11.66
CA ALA A 61 6.65 23.15 10.91
C ALA A 61 5.84 21.89 10.56
N ARG A 62 4.97 21.44 11.48
CA ARG A 62 4.05 20.32 11.22
C ARG A 62 3.05 20.64 10.12
N LYS A 63 2.46 21.84 10.12
CA LYS A 63 1.54 22.29 9.07
C LYS A 63 2.25 22.43 7.72
N ASP A 64 3.46 22.98 7.70
CA ASP A 64 4.26 23.13 6.48
C ASP A 64 4.64 21.78 5.88
N LEU A 65 5.06 20.82 6.72
CA LEU A 65 5.35 19.46 6.29
C LEU A 65 4.08 18.78 5.77
N PHE A 66 2.94 18.95 6.44
CA PHE A 66 1.67 18.39 5.97
C PHE A 66 1.27 18.96 4.60
N ALA A 67 1.38 20.28 4.39
CA ALA A 67 1.13 20.91 3.10
C ALA A 67 2.07 20.39 2.00
N LYS A 68 3.35 20.20 2.32
CA LYS A 68 4.34 19.59 1.43
C LYS A 68 3.95 18.16 1.05
N ILE A 69 3.52 17.34 2.01
CA ILE A 69 3.03 15.98 1.78
C ILE A 69 1.84 16.01 0.79
N GLN A 70 0.86 16.89 1.01
CA GLN A 70 -0.29 17.00 0.12
C GLN A 70 0.11 17.39 -1.31
N SER A 71 1.10 18.28 -1.47
CA SER A 71 1.67 18.63 -2.77
C SER A 71 2.40 17.45 -3.43
N ASN A 72 3.17 16.69 -2.66
CA ASN A 72 3.88 15.50 -3.13
C ASN A 72 2.91 14.40 -3.59
N ILE A 73 1.78 14.23 -2.91
CA ILE A 73 0.73 13.29 -3.33
C ILE A 73 0.13 13.72 -4.67
N LYS A 74 -0.22 15.01 -4.81
CA LYS A 74 -0.78 15.57 -6.05
C LYS A 74 0.17 15.45 -7.24
N SER A 75 1.47 15.66 -7.00
CA SER A 75 2.51 15.51 -8.02
C SER A 75 2.97 14.06 -8.24
N LYS A 76 2.34 13.08 -7.58
CA LYS A 76 2.68 11.65 -7.67
C LYS A 76 4.16 11.38 -7.38
N ALA A 77 4.69 12.03 -6.34
CA ALA A 77 6.04 11.78 -5.85
C ALA A 77 6.23 10.31 -5.45
N LYS A 78 7.51 9.89 -5.30
CA LYS A 78 7.84 8.51 -4.94
C LYS A 78 7.16 8.10 -3.61
N PRO A 79 6.50 6.93 -3.55
CA PRO A 79 5.77 6.52 -2.36
C PRO A 79 6.58 6.52 -1.07
N ASP A 80 7.83 6.05 -1.13
CA ASP A 80 8.72 5.99 0.05
C ASP A 80 8.97 7.37 0.68
N LEU A 81 9.07 8.42 -0.15
CA LEU A 81 9.25 9.79 0.34
C LEU A 81 8.01 10.27 1.11
N VAL A 82 6.83 10.03 0.54
CA VAL A 82 5.56 10.43 1.16
C VAL A 82 5.30 9.64 2.44
N LEU A 83 5.54 8.33 2.43
CA LEU A 83 5.43 7.48 3.61
C LEU A 83 6.39 7.89 4.73
N MET A 84 7.62 8.26 4.37
CA MET A 84 8.63 8.72 5.32
C MET A 84 8.24 10.06 5.94
N ASP A 85 7.76 11.02 5.15
CA ASP A 85 7.30 12.31 5.67
C ASP A 85 6.06 12.14 6.56
N PHE A 86 5.12 11.26 6.19
CA PHE A 86 4.01 10.89 7.08
C PHE A 86 4.48 10.22 8.36
N ARG A 87 5.53 9.37 8.31
CA ARG A 87 6.10 8.75 9.50
C ARG A 87 6.66 9.81 10.45
N LYS A 88 7.51 10.72 9.97
CA LYS A 88 8.07 11.84 10.75
C LYS A 88 6.96 12.66 11.41
N LEU A 89 5.92 12.98 10.64
CA LEU A 89 4.79 13.78 11.12
C LEU A 89 3.96 13.04 12.17
N ARG A 90 3.65 11.75 11.97
CA ARG A 90 2.94 10.92 12.96
C ARG A 90 3.72 10.82 14.28
N GLU A 91 5.02 10.55 14.22
CA GLU A 91 5.88 10.47 15.42
C GLU A 91 5.85 11.79 16.22
N SER A 92 5.78 12.94 15.54
CA SER A 92 5.67 14.26 16.18
C SER A 92 4.36 14.52 16.90
N LEU A 93 3.31 13.74 16.58
CA LEU A 93 1.97 13.92 17.11
C LEU A 93 1.61 12.91 18.20
N LEU A 94 2.38 11.83 18.38
CA LEU A 94 2.09 10.79 19.37
C LEU A 94 2.11 11.31 20.81
N SER A 95 2.96 12.30 21.12
CA SER A 95 3.09 12.89 22.46
C SER A 95 2.19 14.13 22.66
N GLN A 96 1.32 14.42 21.71
CA GLN A 96 0.52 15.65 21.68
C GLN A 96 -0.94 15.32 21.96
N PRO A 97 -1.74 16.29 22.45
CA PRO A 97 -3.17 16.09 22.60
C PRO A 97 -3.84 15.74 21.26
N HIS A 98 -4.92 14.96 21.31
CA HIS A 98 -5.74 14.65 20.15
C HIS A 98 -6.42 15.94 19.66
N THR A 99 -5.84 16.53 18.61
CA THR A 99 -6.36 17.74 17.95
C THR A 99 -6.97 17.39 16.60
N GLU A 100 -7.81 18.27 16.08
CA GLU A 100 -8.36 18.17 14.72
C GLU A 100 -7.24 18.01 13.67
N PHE A 101 -6.14 18.75 13.84
CA PHE A 101 -4.97 18.63 12.97
C PHE A 101 -4.33 17.23 13.05
N ALA A 102 -4.19 16.67 14.26
CA ALA A 102 -3.65 15.32 14.41
C ALA A 102 -4.54 14.29 13.71
N LYS A 103 -5.86 14.40 13.87
CA LYS A 103 -6.83 13.57 13.16
C LYS A 103 -6.61 13.61 11.66
N ASP A 104 -6.58 14.80 11.07
CA ASP A 104 -6.43 14.99 9.63
C ASP A 104 -5.13 14.38 9.09
N VAL A 105 -4.05 14.51 9.85
CA VAL A 105 -2.76 13.87 9.54
C VAL A 105 -2.88 12.35 9.53
N PHE A 106 -3.44 11.75 10.58
CA PHE A 106 -3.57 10.30 10.68
C PHE A 106 -4.53 9.74 9.61
N VAL A 107 -5.68 10.37 9.41
CA VAL A 107 -6.65 9.97 8.36
C VAL A 107 -6.02 10.09 6.98
N SER A 108 -5.30 11.18 6.68
CA SER A 108 -4.58 11.33 5.40
C SER A 108 -3.47 10.30 5.23
N SER A 109 -2.73 10.00 6.30
CA SER A 109 -1.70 8.95 6.30
C SER A 109 -2.30 7.58 6.03
N ILE A 110 -3.45 7.26 6.63
CA ILE A 110 -4.18 6.00 6.42
C ILE A 110 -4.63 5.90 4.97
N ARG A 111 -5.33 6.92 4.45
CA ARG A 111 -5.80 6.97 3.06
C ARG A 111 -4.66 6.73 2.07
N TYR A 112 -3.57 7.47 2.22
CA TYR A 112 -2.43 7.35 1.32
C TYR A 112 -1.77 5.97 1.41
N SER A 113 -1.47 5.50 2.62
CA SER A 113 -0.78 4.21 2.76
C SER A 113 -1.67 3.01 2.41
N ALA A 114 -2.99 3.09 2.63
CA ALA A 114 -3.94 2.07 2.21
C ALA A 114 -4.10 2.02 0.69
N SER A 115 -4.17 3.18 0.00
CA SER A 115 -4.30 3.24 -1.45
C SER A 115 -3.11 2.64 -2.22
N ILE A 116 -1.96 2.51 -1.57
CA ILE A 116 -0.78 1.82 -2.12
C ILE A 116 -0.51 0.45 -1.47
N GLY A 117 -1.39 -0.03 -0.60
CA GLY A 117 -1.28 -1.35 0.04
C GLY A 117 -0.20 -1.48 1.13
N HIS A 118 0.34 -0.37 1.65
CA HIS A 118 1.42 -0.37 2.63
C HIS A 118 0.91 -0.57 4.08
N HIS A 119 0.58 -1.81 4.42
CA HIS A 119 -0.04 -2.20 5.70
C HIS A 119 0.78 -1.86 6.94
N GLN A 120 2.11 -1.87 6.85
CA GLN A 120 2.99 -1.48 7.96
C GLN A 120 2.81 0.00 8.36
N SER A 121 2.14 0.82 7.53
CA SER A 121 1.84 2.22 7.82
C SER A 121 0.38 2.44 8.22
N TYR A 122 -0.60 1.93 7.47
CA TYR A 122 -2.01 2.23 7.78
C TYR A 122 -2.52 1.49 9.02
N VAL A 123 -2.18 0.21 9.22
CA VAL A 123 -2.70 -0.59 10.35
C VAL A 123 -2.38 0.05 11.71
N PRO A 124 -1.10 0.38 12.04
CA PRO A 124 -0.81 1.01 13.34
C PRO A 124 -1.47 2.39 13.48
N SER A 125 -1.64 3.14 12.38
CA SER A 125 -2.37 4.41 12.43
C SER A 125 -3.86 4.27 12.68
N ILE A 126 -4.49 3.25 12.09
CA ILE A 126 -5.89 2.92 12.34
C ILE A 126 -6.08 2.55 13.81
N LEU A 127 -5.25 1.64 14.34
CA LEU A 127 -5.34 1.21 15.73
C LEU A 127 -5.14 2.37 16.71
N HIS A 128 -4.19 3.27 16.42
CA HIS A 128 -4.00 4.50 17.20
C HIS A 128 -5.24 5.41 17.20
N LEU A 129 -5.85 5.64 16.02
CA LEU A 129 -7.06 6.46 15.92
C LEU A 129 -8.26 5.83 16.63
N ILE A 130 -8.47 4.51 16.49
CA ILE A 130 -9.57 3.81 17.17
C ILE A 130 -9.43 3.92 18.69
N GLU A 131 -8.21 3.77 19.22
CA GLU A 131 -7.97 3.91 20.66
C GLU A 131 -8.20 5.35 21.15
N ALA A 132 -7.80 6.35 20.36
CA ALA A 132 -8.09 7.74 20.67
C ALA A 132 -9.61 8.05 20.63
N GLU A 133 -10.33 7.46 19.68
CA GLU A 133 -11.76 7.69 19.47
C GLU A 133 -12.60 7.20 20.64
N LYS A 134 -12.23 6.06 21.24
CA LYS A 134 -12.88 5.52 22.46
C LYS A 134 -12.86 6.52 23.62
N LYS A 135 -11.89 7.42 23.66
CA LYS A 135 -11.70 8.39 24.75
C LYS A 135 -12.34 9.74 24.46
N HIS A 136 -12.39 10.16 23.19
CA HIS A 136 -12.65 11.56 22.83
C HIS A 136 -13.68 11.79 21.72
N GLN A 137 -14.21 10.74 21.05
CA GLN A 137 -15.19 10.82 19.95
C GLN A 137 -14.99 12.03 19.02
N PHE A 138 -13.91 12.01 18.21
CA PHE A 138 -13.47 13.17 17.43
C PHE A 138 -13.46 12.94 15.91
N MET A 139 -13.68 11.70 15.44
CA MET A 139 -13.85 11.40 14.02
C MET A 139 -15.28 11.67 13.55
N SER A 140 -15.43 12.18 12.32
CA SER A 140 -16.74 12.23 11.68
C SER A 140 -17.21 10.82 11.31
N SER A 141 -18.52 10.62 11.13
CA SER A 141 -19.09 9.32 10.76
C SER A 141 -18.45 8.75 9.50
N SER A 142 -18.25 9.57 8.46
CA SER A 142 -17.60 9.15 7.21
C SER A 142 -16.12 8.80 7.39
N GLN A 143 -15.38 9.53 8.24
CA GLN A 143 -13.99 9.21 8.55
C GLN A 143 -13.88 7.88 9.31
N ARG A 144 -14.74 7.70 10.32
CA ARG A 144 -14.81 6.49 11.12
C ARG A 144 -15.16 5.28 10.26
N GLU A 145 -16.18 5.40 9.41
CA GLU A 145 -16.58 4.37 8.47
C GLU A 145 -15.40 3.93 7.61
N GLN A 146 -14.75 4.87 6.92
CA GLN A 146 -13.63 4.54 6.05
C GLN A 146 -12.47 3.86 6.80
N VAL A 147 -12.12 4.33 8.00
CA VAL A 147 -11.05 3.75 8.82
C VAL A 147 -11.39 2.32 9.25
N LEU A 148 -12.64 2.07 9.67
CA LEU A 148 -13.10 0.75 10.08
C LEU A 148 -13.21 -0.21 8.90
N LEU A 149 -13.67 0.24 7.74
CA LEU A 149 -13.77 -0.60 6.54
C LEU A 149 -12.38 -1.01 6.01
N ILE A 150 -11.40 -0.11 6.03
CA ILE A 150 -10.00 -0.47 5.70
C ILE A 150 -9.50 -1.56 6.65
N LEU A 151 -9.79 -1.45 7.95
CA LEU A 151 -9.38 -2.46 8.94
C LEU A 151 -10.09 -3.79 8.73
N ALA A 152 -11.41 -3.77 8.49
CA ALA A 152 -12.22 -4.94 8.23
C ALA A 152 -11.70 -5.72 7.02
N LEU A 153 -11.50 -5.01 5.90
CA LEU A 153 -10.96 -5.59 4.67
C LEU A 153 -9.55 -6.10 4.87
N HIS A 154 -8.70 -5.39 5.62
CA HIS A 154 -7.36 -5.87 5.96
C HIS A 154 -7.41 -7.17 6.77
N LYS A 155 -8.23 -7.24 7.82
CA LYS A 155 -8.35 -8.44 8.65
C LYS A 155 -8.85 -9.65 7.85
N SER A 156 -9.84 -9.48 6.99
CA SER A 156 -10.37 -10.59 6.19
C SER A 156 -9.43 -10.98 5.03
N HIS A 157 -8.88 -10.00 4.31
CA HIS A 157 -8.06 -10.26 3.13
C HIS A 157 -6.59 -10.50 3.51
N HIS A 158 -5.96 -9.67 4.32
CA HIS A 158 -4.55 -9.90 4.68
C HIS A 158 -4.39 -10.99 5.75
N ASN A 159 -5.14 -10.93 6.85
CA ASN A 159 -4.92 -11.84 7.99
C ASN A 159 -5.71 -13.16 7.89
N GLY A 160 -6.85 -13.16 7.19
CA GLY A 160 -7.77 -14.31 7.19
C GLY A 160 -8.60 -14.44 8.46
N GLU A 161 -8.79 -13.35 9.19
CA GLU A 161 -9.65 -13.27 10.37
C GLU A 161 -11.07 -12.90 9.91
N PHE A 162 -12.03 -13.81 10.06
CA PHE A 162 -13.42 -13.58 9.63
C PHE A 162 -14.34 -13.18 10.78
N GLU A 163 -14.33 -13.93 11.88
CA GLU A 163 -15.17 -13.68 13.05
C GLU A 163 -14.99 -12.26 13.62
N PRO A 164 -13.76 -11.78 13.89
CA PRO A 164 -13.57 -10.40 14.38
C PRO A 164 -14.02 -9.33 13.36
N VAL A 165 -14.07 -9.67 12.08
CA VAL A 165 -14.52 -8.75 11.03
C VAL A 165 -16.04 -8.66 11.03
N PHE A 166 -16.76 -9.78 11.13
CA PHE A 166 -18.21 -9.76 11.27
C PHE A 166 -18.63 -9.02 12.53
N GLU A 167 -17.96 -9.28 13.66
CA GLU A 167 -18.21 -8.55 14.91
C GLU A 167 -18.00 -7.04 14.71
N LEU A 168 -16.85 -6.62 14.17
CA LEU A 168 -16.56 -5.21 13.91
C LEU A 168 -17.62 -4.56 13.02
N LEU A 169 -18.03 -5.23 11.95
CA LEU A 169 -19.00 -4.69 10.99
C LEU A 169 -20.39 -4.56 11.63
N LEU A 170 -20.90 -5.62 12.25
CA LEU A 170 -22.24 -5.65 12.85
C LEU A 170 -22.37 -4.72 14.07
N GLN A 171 -21.28 -4.47 14.80
CA GLN A 171 -21.29 -3.54 15.95
C GLN A 171 -21.20 -2.07 15.55
N ASN A 172 -20.70 -1.75 14.35
CA ASN A 172 -20.40 -0.37 13.95
C ASN A 172 -21.28 0.15 12.80
N PHE A 173 -22.00 -0.74 12.11
CA PHE A 173 -22.82 -0.40 10.95
C PHE A 173 -24.18 -1.08 11.04
N ASP A 174 -25.20 -0.41 10.54
CA ASP A 174 -26.55 -0.97 10.41
C ASP A 174 -26.61 -1.87 9.17
N ILE A 175 -26.18 -3.13 9.33
CA ILE A 175 -26.12 -4.11 8.25
C ILE A 175 -27.28 -5.09 8.43
N SER A 176 -28.16 -5.12 7.43
CA SER A 176 -29.23 -6.11 7.30
C SER A 176 -29.02 -6.90 6.01
N PRO A 177 -28.21 -7.97 6.02
CA PRO A 177 -27.76 -8.63 4.80
C PRO A 177 -28.94 -9.17 3.99
N ASN A 178 -29.13 -8.65 2.77
CA ASN A 178 -30.06 -9.20 1.80
C ASN A 178 -29.31 -9.87 0.65
N PHE A 179 -29.28 -11.20 0.62
CA PHE A 179 -28.56 -11.97 -0.40
C PHE A 179 -29.18 -11.90 -1.80
N GLU A 180 -30.41 -11.39 -1.94
CA GLU A 180 -31.07 -11.24 -3.24
C GLU A 180 -30.69 -9.93 -3.94
N ASN A 181 -30.36 -8.90 -3.16
CA ASN A 181 -30.11 -7.55 -3.67
C ASN A 181 -28.60 -7.21 -3.71
N PRO A 182 -28.18 -6.26 -4.56
CA PRO A 182 -26.85 -5.67 -4.44
C PRO A 182 -26.67 -5.02 -3.06
N ALA A 183 -25.43 -4.99 -2.57
CA ALA A 183 -25.10 -4.23 -1.38
C ALA A 183 -25.52 -2.76 -1.54
N SER A 184 -26.17 -2.22 -0.52
CA SER A 184 -26.68 -0.85 -0.49
C SER A 184 -25.61 0.18 -0.10
N CYS A 185 -24.56 -0.27 0.58
CA CYS A 185 -23.46 0.58 1.05
C CYS A 185 -22.13 -0.20 1.11
N ASP A 186 -21.03 0.52 1.30
CA ASP A 186 -19.68 -0.07 1.37
C ASP A 186 -19.53 -1.05 2.54
N ALA A 187 -20.20 -0.80 3.68
CA ALA A 187 -20.15 -1.69 4.84
C ALA A 187 -20.84 -3.04 4.57
N GLU A 188 -21.99 -3.02 3.91
CA GLU A 188 -22.68 -4.23 3.46
C GLU A 188 -21.89 -4.96 2.37
N ALA A 189 -21.28 -4.23 1.44
CA ALA A 189 -20.40 -4.83 0.43
C ALA A 189 -19.16 -5.50 1.06
N ALA A 190 -18.55 -4.88 2.08
CA ALA A 190 -17.44 -5.44 2.83
C ALA A 190 -17.85 -6.69 3.64
N PHE A 191 -19.08 -6.71 4.18
CA PHE A 191 -19.67 -7.88 4.81
C PHE A 191 -19.79 -9.03 3.81
N PHE A 192 -20.41 -8.81 2.65
CA PHE A 192 -20.57 -9.84 1.63
C PHE A 192 -19.23 -10.29 1.05
N ALA A 193 -18.26 -9.40 0.86
CA ALA A 193 -16.91 -9.76 0.44
C ALA A 193 -16.24 -10.69 1.47
N THR A 194 -16.38 -10.38 2.77
CA THR A 194 -15.84 -11.21 3.85
C THR A 194 -16.53 -12.58 3.91
N TYR A 195 -17.85 -12.60 3.79
CA TYR A 195 -18.64 -13.84 3.71
C TYR A 195 -18.23 -14.71 2.52
N ALA A 196 -18.14 -14.11 1.34
CA ALA A 196 -17.74 -14.79 0.11
C ALA A 196 -16.33 -15.39 0.21
N LEU A 197 -15.37 -14.68 0.84
CA LEU A 197 -14.05 -15.25 1.13
C LEU A 197 -14.11 -16.47 2.04
N MET A 198 -14.93 -16.42 3.09
CA MET A 198 -15.07 -17.50 4.07
C MET A 198 -15.61 -18.78 3.43
N ILE A 199 -16.65 -18.66 2.58
CA ILE A 199 -17.28 -19.81 1.91
C ILE A 199 -16.63 -20.15 0.55
N LYS A 200 -15.65 -19.36 0.11
CA LYS A 200 -14.98 -19.46 -1.20
C LYS A 200 -15.94 -19.30 -2.39
N ASP A 201 -16.89 -18.38 -2.26
CA ASP A 201 -17.77 -17.96 -3.36
C ASP A 201 -17.08 -16.87 -4.19
N PHE A 202 -16.44 -17.28 -5.29
CA PHE A 202 -15.68 -16.39 -6.15
C PHE A 202 -16.56 -15.38 -6.91
N TYR A 203 -17.78 -15.78 -7.28
CA TYR A 203 -18.69 -14.95 -8.02
C TYR A 203 -19.20 -13.80 -7.15
N LEU A 204 -19.68 -14.12 -5.94
CA LEU A 204 -20.11 -13.11 -4.98
C LEU A 204 -18.96 -12.20 -4.60
N TRP A 205 -17.77 -12.77 -4.30
CA TRP A 205 -16.60 -11.97 -3.94
C TRP A 205 -16.23 -10.97 -5.03
N THR A 206 -16.20 -11.41 -6.29
CA THR A 206 -15.84 -10.58 -7.44
C THR A 206 -16.82 -9.43 -7.64
N ARG A 207 -18.13 -9.68 -7.47
CA ARG A 207 -19.16 -8.64 -7.54
C ARG A 207 -18.92 -7.56 -6.49
N GLN A 208 -18.64 -7.94 -5.24
CA GLN A 208 -18.37 -6.98 -4.17
C GLN A 208 -17.02 -6.27 -4.37
N TYR A 209 -16.00 -6.99 -4.83
CA TYR A 209 -14.70 -6.39 -5.16
C TYR A 209 -14.84 -5.31 -6.22
N ASN A 210 -15.62 -5.53 -7.28
CA ASN A 210 -15.83 -4.54 -8.33
C ASN A 210 -16.52 -3.28 -7.79
N SER A 211 -17.52 -3.43 -6.92
CA SER A 211 -18.20 -2.29 -6.26
C SER A 211 -17.25 -1.51 -5.35
N LEU A 212 -16.51 -2.20 -4.47
CA LEU A 212 -15.59 -1.56 -3.52
C LEU A 212 -14.34 -0.96 -4.20
N SER A 213 -13.96 -1.48 -5.37
CA SER A 213 -12.73 -1.08 -6.07
C SER A 213 -12.77 0.32 -6.67
N GLU A 214 -13.92 0.99 -6.69
CA GLU A 214 -14.01 2.43 -6.99
C GLU A 214 -13.18 3.25 -6.00
N ASN A 215 -13.10 2.79 -4.74
CA ASN A 215 -12.22 3.35 -3.74
C ASN A 215 -10.83 2.69 -3.81
N SER A 216 -9.83 3.49 -4.20
CA SER A 216 -8.44 3.03 -4.30
C SER A 216 -7.87 2.38 -3.01
N CYS A 217 -8.33 2.80 -1.83
CA CYS A 217 -7.91 2.20 -0.57
C CYS A 217 -8.40 0.76 -0.46
N TYR A 218 -9.69 0.53 -0.72
CA TYR A 218 -10.30 -0.80 -0.62
C TYR A 218 -9.72 -1.73 -1.68
N LYS A 219 -9.59 -1.23 -2.93
CA LYS A 219 -8.96 -1.97 -4.03
C LYS A 219 -7.57 -2.52 -3.64
N SER A 220 -6.69 -1.65 -3.14
CA SER A 220 -5.32 -2.03 -2.79
C SER A 220 -5.26 -2.96 -1.58
N VAL A 221 -6.13 -2.77 -0.59
CA VAL A 221 -6.20 -3.64 0.60
C VAL A 221 -6.73 -5.02 0.25
N MET A 222 -7.83 -5.12 -0.50
CA MET A 222 -8.38 -6.39 -0.97
C MET A 222 -7.40 -7.10 -1.93
N GLY A 223 -6.67 -6.33 -2.73
CA GLY A 223 -5.64 -6.81 -3.64
C GLY A 223 -4.52 -7.63 -2.98
N LEU A 224 -4.28 -7.46 -1.67
CA LEU A 224 -3.27 -8.21 -0.93
C LEU A 224 -3.53 -9.73 -0.92
N ARG A 225 -4.79 -10.17 -1.00
CA ARG A 225 -5.17 -11.59 -1.08
C ARG A 225 -5.53 -12.05 -2.48
N LEU A 226 -5.72 -11.12 -3.42
CA LEU A 226 -6.28 -11.42 -4.73
C LEU A 226 -5.52 -12.56 -5.41
N LYS A 227 -4.18 -12.51 -5.45
CA LYS A 227 -3.37 -13.55 -6.11
C LYS A 227 -3.58 -14.95 -5.52
N ALA A 228 -3.54 -15.08 -4.19
CA ALA A 228 -3.73 -16.37 -3.53
C ALA A 228 -5.17 -16.88 -3.68
N PHE A 229 -6.14 -15.97 -3.62
CA PHE A 229 -7.55 -16.28 -3.80
C PHE A 229 -7.85 -16.75 -5.23
N ARG A 230 -7.32 -16.04 -6.24
CA ARG A 230 -7.39 -16.43 -7.65
C ARG A 230 -6.77 -17.78 -7.94
N GLN A 231 -5.66 -18.11 -7.29
CA GLN A 231 -5.08 -19.44 -7.45
C GLN A 231 -6.06 -20.54 -7.00
N THR A 232 -6.78 -20.31 -5.91
CA THR A 232 -7.79 -21.26 -5.40
C THR A 232 -8.96 -21.40 -6.38
N GLU A 233 -9.37 -20.30 -7.02
CA GLU A 233 -10.39 -20.31 -8.07
C GLU A 233 -9.96 -21.16 -9.27
N ILE A 234 -8.75 -20.92 -9.78
CA ILE A 234 -8.17 -21.66 -10.91
C ILE A 234 -8.05 -23.15 -10.58
N ASP A 235 -7.58 -23.49 -9.37
CA ASP A 235 -7.47 -24.88 -8.93
C ASP A 235 -8.84 -25.56 -8.86
N THR A 236 -9.88 -24.81 -8.47
CA THR A 236 -11.26 -25.30 -8.41
C THR A 236 -11.80 -25.55 -9.82
N LEU A 237 -11.65 -24.59 -10.73
CA LEU A 237 -12.03 -24.74 -12.13
C LEU A 237 -11.31 -25.92 -12.78
N HIS A 238 -10.02 -26.08 -12.48
CA HIS A 238 -9.22 -27.20 -12.96
C HIS A 238 -9.78 -28.55 -12.51
N ARG A 239 -10.32 -28.66 -11.30
CA ARG A 239 -10.91 -29.91 -10.80
C ARG A 239 -12.29 -30.18 -11.36
N SER A 240 -13.09 -29.13 -11.56
CA SER A 240 -14.51 -29.23 -11.88
C SER A 240 -14.82 -29.39 -13.37
N TYR A 241 -13.97 -28.87 -14.26
CA TYR A 241 -14.26 -28.82 -15.69
C TYR A 241 -13.19 -29.50 -16.55
N PHE A 242 -13.63 -30.15 -17.63
CA PHE A 242 -12.74 -30.62 -18.70
C PHE A 242 -12.55 -29.55 -19.76
N THR A 243 -13.64 -28.88 -20.14
CA THR A 243 -13.67 -27.81 -21.15
C THR A 243 -14.65 -26.72 -20.72
N LEU A 244 -14.36 -25.46 -21.03
CA LEU A 244 -15.26 -24.33 -20.85
C LEU A 244 -15.20 -23.40 -22.07
N ASN A 245 -16.31 -22.73 -22.37
CA ASN A 245 -16.28 -21.63 -23.34
C ASN A 245 -15.45 -20.47 -22.75
N LYS A 246 -14.62 -19.84 -23.60
CA LYS A 246 -13.74 -18.72 -23.20
C LYS A 246 -14.53 -17.60 -22.53
N ARG A 247 -15.69 -17.21 -23.09
CA ARG A 247 -16.51 -16.12 -22.53
C ARG A 247 -16.96 -16.45 -21.10
N VAL A 248 -17.48 -17.65 -20.89
CA VAL A 248 -17.93 -18.11 -19.56
C VAL A 248 -16.77 -18.14 -18.57
N LEU A 249 -15.59 -18.64 -19.00
CA LEU A 249 -14.42 -18.67 -18.15
C LEU A 249 -13.98 -17.26 -17.71
N LEU A 250 -13.90 -16.32 -18.66
CA LEU A 250 -13.47 -14.95 -18.36
C LEU A 250 -14.53 -14.19 -17.53
N GLU A 251 -15.81 -14.50 -17.69
CA GLU A 251 -16.88 -14.01 -16.82
C GLU A 251 -16.74 -14.53 -15.39
N LEU A 252 -16.37 -15.81 -15.21
CA LEU A 252 -16.15 -16.39 -13.89
C LEU A 252 -14.92 -15.77 -13.19
N VAL A 253 -13.78 -15.75 -13.87
CA VAL A 253 -12.50 -15.33 -13.28
C VAL A 253 -12.29 -13.80 -13.33
N ASN A 254 -13.15 -13.06 -14.03
CA ASN A 254 -13.12 -11.59 -14.17
C ASN A 254 -11.70 -11.04 -14.44
N THR A 255 -11.07 -11.53 -15.51
CA THR A 255 -9.75 -11.10 -15.99
C THR A 255 -9.61 -11.40 -17.46
N SER A 256 -8.61 -10.83 -18.10
CA SER A 256 -8.23 -11.18 -19.46
C SER A 256 -7.55 -12.55 -19.52
N TRP A 257 -7.62 -13.20 -20.67
CA TRP A 257 -6.92 -14.47 -20.92
C TRP A 257 -5.40 -14.31 -20.78
N GLU A 258 -4.88 -13.17 -21.20
CA GLU A 258 -3.46 -12.83 -21.19
C GLU A 258 -2.92 -12.70 -19.76
N GLU A 259 -3.63 -11.99 -18.89
CA GLU A 259 -3.32 -11.89 -17.45
C GLU A 259 -3.39 -13.26 -16.79
N LEU A 260 -4.44 -14.03 -17.10
CA LEU A 260 -4.66 -15.35 -16.54
C LEU A 260 -3.49 -16.31 -16.84
N CYS A 261 -3.02 -16.34 -18.10
CA CYS A 261 -1.86 -17.16 -18.49
C CYS A 261 -0.56 -16.68 -17.84
N LYS A 262 -0.34 -15.36 -17.79
CA LYS A 262 0.90 -14.76 -17.29
C LYS A 262 1.07 -14.93 -15.79
N ASP A 263 0.00 -14.73 -15.02
CA ASP A 263 0.10 -14.61 -13.56
C ASP A 263 0.01 -15.95 -12.82
N HIS A 264 -0.54 -16.98 -13.48
CA HIS A 264 -0.89 -18.25 -12.83
C HIS A 264 -0.31 -19.52 -13.48
N ASN A 265 0.52 -19.39 -14.52
CA ASN A 265 1.21 -20.50 -15.19
C ASN A 265 0.30 -21.71 -15.48
N ILE A 266 -0.84 -21.44 -16.11
CA ILE A 266 -1.93 -22.39 -16.23
C ILE A 266 -1.70 -23.31 -17.44
N PRO A 267 -1.83 -24.65 -17.29
CA PRO A 267 -1.58 -25.61 -18.38
C PRO A 267 -2.75 -25.72 -19.37
N TRP A 268 -3.70 -24.79 -19.37
CA TRP A 268 -4.90 -24.86 -20.19
C TRP A 268 -4.60 -24.42 -21.62
N THR A 269 -5.28 -25.05 -22.59
CA THR A 269 -5.12 -24.71 -24.01
C THR A 269 -6.39 -24.06 -24.55
N LEU A 270 -6.25 -23.00 -25.34
CA LEU A 270 -7.37 -22.33 -26.01
C LEU A 270 -7.39 -22.74 -27.49
N GLU A 271 -8.50 -23.33 -27.92
CA GLU A 271 -8.77 -23.67 -29.33
C GLU A 271 -10.07 -23.00 -29.73
N ASN A 272 -9.98 -22.02 -30.65
CA ASN A 272 -11.09 -21.13 -31.01
C ASN A 272 -11.67 -20.43 -29.77
N ASP A 273 -12.90 -20.78 -29.37
CA ASP A 273 -13.59 -20.29 -28.18
C ASP A 273 -13.72 -21.34 -27.07
N THR A 274 -13.04 -22.48 -27.19
CA THR A 274 -13.07 -23.56 -26.19
C THR A 274 -11.75 -23.63 -25.46
N VAL A 275 -11.80 -23.42 -24.16
CA VAL A 275 -10.68 -23.62 -23.25
C VAL A 275 -10.71 -25.07 -22.77
N THR A 276 -9.67 -25.83 -23.10
CA THR A 276 -9.44 -27.17 -22.57
C THR A 276 -8.66 -27.06 -21.25
N ILE A 277 -9.35 -27.39 -20.17
CA ILE A 277 -8.88 -27.28 -18.78
C ILE A 277 -8.23 -28.59 -18.31
N ARG A 278 -8.82 -29.73 -18.68
CA ARG A 278 -8.30 -31.07 -18.41
C ARG A 278 -8.50 -31.95 -19.63
N ARG A 279 -7.49 -32.75 -19.95
CA ARG A 279 -7.62 -33.84 -20.93
C ARG A 279 -8.06 -35.11 -20.20
N ARG A 280 -8.98 -35.86 -20.80
CA ARG A 280 -9.24 -37.24 -20.36
C ARG A 280 -8.01 -38.07 -20.70
N LYS A 281 -7.51 -38.82 -19.70
CA LYS A 281 -6.56 -39.91 -19.94
C LYS A 281 -7.31 -41.12 -20.47
#